data_AF-A0A348FZ36-F1
#
_entry.id   AF-A0A348FZ36-F1
#
_cell.length_a   1.000
_cell.length_b   1.000
_cell.length_c   1.000
_cell.angle_alpha   90.00
_cell.angle_beta   90.00
_cell.angle_gamma   90.00
#
_symmetry.space_group_name_H-M   'P 1'
#
loop_
_entity.id
_entity.type
_entity.pdbx_description
1 polymer ?
#
loop_
_entity_poly.entity_id
_entity_poly.type
_entity_poly.pdbx_seq_one_letter_code
_entity_poly.pdbx_strand_id
1 'polypeptide(L)'
;MARPQQIPKRPPLKDEEIESASYVGSGEHKVERWWDGLPMARVGPDGHATRPKKQNTTICPKVLEAERAIATTWVREALRRGRYRYFEGDKTYPKHIWHMDADGQFWFGFAVNQEQGTYKGWPISEAEKREAFD
;
A
#
# COMPACT_ATOMS: atom_id res chain seq x y z
N MET A 1 0.95 18.88 15.67
CA MET A 1 -0.11 19.43 14.79
C MET A 1 -1.30 18.49 14.88
N ALA A 2 -2.55 18.98 14.84
CA ALA A 2 -3.70 18.10 14.93
C ALA A 2 -3.83 17.26 13.64
N ARG A 3 -4.03 15.95 13.78
CA ARG A 3 -4.20 15.02 12.65
C ARG A 3 -5.38 15.49 11.79
N PRO A 4 -5.24 15.58 10.45
CA PRO A 4 -6.36 15.92 9.59
C PRO A 4 -7.46 14.88 9.77
N GLN A 5 -8.63 15.33 10.24
CA GLN A 5 -9.78 14.47 10.44
C GLN A 5 -10.59 14.38 9.15
N GLN A 6 -11.14 13.20 8.86
CA GLN A 6 -12.09 13.03 7.78
C GLN A 6 -13.35 13.87 8.10
N ILE A 7 -13.62 14.87 7.27
CA ILE A 7 -14.84 15.68 7.34
C ILE A 7 -15.56 15.55 5.98
N PRO A 8 -16.82 15.07 5.96
CA PRO A 8 -17.62 14.61 7.09
C PRO A 8 -17.11 13.28 7.67
N LYS A 9 -17.37 13.03 8.96
CA LYS A 9 -17.02 11.77 9.61
C LYS A 9 -17.75 10.62 8.90
N ARG A 10 -16.98 9.70 8.30
CA ARG A 10 -17.54 8.49 7.68
C ARG A 10 -17.69 7.35 8.70
N PRO A 11 -18.73 6.51 8.56
CA PRO A 11 -18.78 5.26 9.31
C PRO A 11 -17.60 4.35 8.91
N PRO A 12 -17.19 3.43 9.79
CA PRO A 12 -16.24 2.38 9.43
C PRO A 12 -16.79 1.54 8.26
N LEU A 13 -15.88 0.94 7.49
CA LEU A 13 -16.22 -0.02 6.45
C LEU A 13 -16.97 -1.22 7.03
N LYS A 14 -17.92 -1.76 6.27
CA LYS A 14 -18.59 -3.02 6.60
C LYS A 14 -17.64 -4.19 6.41
N ASP A 15 -17.88 -5.28 7.13
CA ASP A 15 -17.06 -6.49 6.99
C ASP A 15 -17.05 -7.05 5.56
N GLU A 16 -18.16 -6.97 4.84
CA GLU A 16 -18.28 -7.39 3.43
C GLU A 16 -17.33 -6.60 2.52
N GLU A 17 -17.21 -5.29 2.74
CA GLU A 17 -16.30 -4.41 2.00
C GLU A 17 -14.85 -4.78 2.34
N ILE A 18 -14.55 -4.96 3.63
CA ILE A 18 -13.22 -5.36 4.09
C ILE A 18 -12.81 -6.70 3.47
N GLU A 19 -13.68 -7.71 3.45
CA GLU A 19 -13.36 -9.02 2.87
C GLU A 19 -13.17 -8.97 1.36
N SER A 20 -13.80 -8.03 0.66
CA SER A 20 -13.55 -7.82 -0.78
C SER A 20 -12.23 -7.12 -1.08
N ALA A 21 -11.65 -6.40 -0.11
CA ALA A 21 -10.38 -5.71 -0.28
C ALA A 21 -9.22 -6.71 -0.43
N SER A 22 -8.28 -6.38 -1.32
CA SER A 22 -7.19 -7.29 -1.69
C SER A 22 -5.89 -6.58 -2.04
N TYR A 23 -4.79 -7.30 -1.85
CA TYR A 23 -3.48 -6.89 -2.32
C TYR A 23 -3.24 -7.45 -3.74
N VAL A 24 -3.03 -6.55 -4.71
CA VAL A 24 -2.88 -6.95 -6.12
C VAL A 24 -1.42 -7.05 -6.59
N GLY A 25 -0.47 -6.73 -5.70
CA GLY A 25 0.94 -6.64 -6.07
C GLY A 25 1.32 -5.26 -6.60
N SER A 26 2.58 -4.89 -6.42
CA SER A 26 3.18 -3.70 -7.02
C SER A 26 3.96 -4.07 -8.29
N GLY A 27 3.28 -4.58 -9.31
CA GLY A 27 3.92 -4.99 -10.59
C GLY A 27 4.43 -3.83 -11.47
N GLU A 28 4.27 -2.57 -11.04
CA GLU A 28 4.69 -1.41 -11.83
C GLU A 28 6.19 -1.10 -11.65
N HIS A 29 7.05 -1.81 -12.38
CA HIS A 29 8.40 -1.35 -12.68
C HIS A 29 8.45 -0.79 -14.11
N LYS A 30 8.23 0.52 -14.30
CA LYS A 30 8.57 1.19 -15.56
C LYS A 30 10.04 1.56 -15.53
N VAL A 31 10.91 0.61 -15.90
CA VAL A 31 12.21 0.93 -16.53
C VAL A 31 11.88 1.39 -17.95
N GLU A 32 12.59 2.37 -18.49
CA GLU A 32 12.25 2.99 -19.79
C GLU A 32 11.90 1.98 -20.90
N ARG A 33 10.97 2.38 -21.78
CA ARG A 33 10.22 1.58 -22.77
C ARG A 33 10.91 0.31 -23.27
N TRP A 34 10.20 -0.81 -23.24
CA TRP A 34 10.62 -2.03 -23.95
C TRP A 34 9.43 -2.67 -24.68
N TRP A 35 9.60 -2.92 -25.97
CA TRP A 35 8.61 -3.51 -26.89
C TRP A 35 8.61 -5.06 -26.80
N ASP A 36 9.45 -5.67 -25.95
CA ASP A 36 9.80 -7.10 -26.10
C ASP A 36 10.10 -7.85 -24.77
N GLY A 37 9.33 -7.62 -23.69
CA GLY A 37 9.64 -8.25 -22.39
C GLY A 37 8.92 -7.71 -21.14
N LEU A 38 8.88 -8.53 -20.08
CA LEU A 38 8.21 -8.25 -18.79
C LEU A 38 9.01 -7.24 -17.93
N PRO A 39 8.33 -6.31 -17.23
CA PRO A 39 8.98 -5.25 -16.46
C PRO A 39 9.70 -5.77 -15.21
N MET A 40 11.04 -5.71 -15.20
CA MET A 40 11.86 -5.96 -14.00
C MET A 40 12.16 -4.65 -13.25
N ALA A 41 12.38 -4.72 -11.94
CA ALA A 41 12.82 -3.58 -11.15
C ALA A 41 14.25 -3.18 -11.54
N ARG A 42 14.56 -1.87 -11.53
CA ARG A 42 15.96 -1.44 -11.64
C ARG A 42 16.65 -1.67 -10.30
N VAL A 43 17.52 -2.67 -10.23
CA VAL A 43 18.40 -2.87 -9.07
C VAL A 43 19.62 -1.98 -9.23
N GLY A 44 19.84 -1.08 -8.26
CA GLY A 44 21.02 -0.23 -8.21
C GLY A 44 22.30 -1.00 -7.85
N PRO A 45 23.48 -0.37 -7.95
CA PRO A 45 24.76 -0.96 -7.51
C PRO A 45 24.78 -1.34 -6.02
N ASP A 46 23.87 -0.76 -5.24
CA ASP A 46 23.63 -0.99 -3.82
C ASP A 46 22.71 -2.20 -3.54
N GLY A 47 22.23 -2.89 -4.58
CA GLY A 47 21.32 -4.02 -4.45
C GLY A 47 19.86 -3.64 -4.16
N HIS A 48 19.53 -2.33 -4.13
CA HIS A 48 18.18 -1.87 -3.86
C HIS A 48 17.39 -1.64 -5.16
N ALA A 49 16.16 -2.15 -5.17
CA ALA A 49 15.25 -1.98 -6.29
C ALA A 49 14.64 -0.55 -6.25
N THR A 50 14.79 0.22 -7.33
CA THR A 50 14.39 1.63 -7.42
C THR A 50 13.47 1.92 -8.61
N ARG A 51 12.63 2.96 -8.51
CA ARG A 51 11.74 3.42 -9.58
C ARG A 51 12.40 4.56 -10.37
N PRO A 52 12.46 4.51 -11.72
CA PRO A 52 12.94 5.65 -12.50
C PRO A 52 12.06 6.88 -12.25
N LYS A 53 12.67 8.01 -11.90
CA LYS A 53 12.06 9.29 -11.46
C LYS A 53 11.61 9.38 -10.00
N LYS A 54 11.65 8.30 -9.20
CA LYS A 54 11.50 8.34 -7.73
C LYS A 54 12.52 7.37 -7.11
N GLN A 55 13.76 7.84 -6.97
CA GLN A 55 14.92 7.03 -6.59
C GLN A 55 14.80 6.38 -5.20
N ASN A 56 13.93 6.89 -4.31
CA ASN A 56 13.78 6.42 -2.93
C ASN A 56 12.44 5.72 -2.67
N THR A 57 11.92 4.91 -3.60
CA THR A 57 10.65 4.21 -3.37
C THR A 57 10.91 2.74 -3.10
N THR A 58 10.72 2.32 -1.85
CA THR A 58 10.79 0.93 -1.41
C THR A 58 9.79 0.09 -2.20
N ILE A 59 10.21 -1.10 -2.62
CA ILE A 59 9.38 -2.02 -3.40
C ILE A 59 8.82 -3.09 -2.47
N CYS A 60 7.63 -3.60 -2.76
CA CYS A 60 7.15 -4.78 -2.07
C CYS A 60 7.98 -6.00 -2.44
N PRO A 61 8.63 -6.69 -1.49
CA PRO A 61 9.24 -7.98 -1.78
C PRO A 61 8.19 -9.08 -1.98
N LYS A 62 6.93 -8.86 -1.56
CA LYS A 62 5.84 -9.85 -1.59
C LYS A 62 5.23 -10.04 -2.97
N VAL A 63 5.97 -10.67 -3.87
CA VAL A 63 5.58 -10.91 -5.26
C VAL A 63 4.96 -12.28 -5.47
N LEU A 64 5.27 -13.26 -4.61
CA LEU A 64 4.77 -14.64 -4.72
C LEU A 64 3.31 -14.73 -4.27
N GLU A 65 2.58 -15.73 -4.77
CA GLU A 65 1.16 -15.92 -4.47
C GLU A 65 0.87 -16.08 -2.97
N ALA A 66 1.67 -16.91 -2.27
CA ALA A 66 1.55 -17.09 -0.83
C ALA A 66 1.78 -15.77 -0.06
N GLU A 67 2.70 -14.94 -0.53
CA GLU A 67 2.98 -13.64 0.09
C GLU A 67 1.89 -12.61 -0.21
N ARG A 68 1.22 -12.71 -1.36
CA ARG A 68 0.04 -11.89 -1.71
C ARG A 68 -1.14 -12.21 -0.81
N ALA A 69 -1.33 -13.48 -0.45
CA ALA A 69 -2.38 -13.87 0.51
C ALA A 69 -2.12 -13.22 1.87
N ILE A 70 -0.89 -13.29 2.37
CA ILE A 70 -0.47 -12.63 3.61
C ILE A 70 -0.68 -11.10 3.52
N ALA A 71 -0.22 -10.48 2.43
CA ALA A 71 -0.39 -9.04 2.22
C ALA A 71 -1.87 -8.63 2.11
N THR A 72 -2.72 -9.49 1.54
CA THR A 72 -4.17 -9.28 1.52
C THR A 72 -4.73 -9.28 2.93
N THR A 73 -4.33 -10.23 3.79
CA THR A 73 -4.71 -10.22 5.20
C THR A 73 -4.31 -8.91 5.88
N TRP A 74 -3.11 -8.39 5.62
CA TRP A 74 -2.65 -7.12 6.18
C TRP A 74 -3.51 -5.93 5.75
N VAL A 75 -3.92 -5.87 4.48
CA VAL A 75 -4.86 -4.85 3.97
C VAL A 75 -6.15 -4.90 4.76
N ARG A 76 -6.76 -6.08 4.90
CA ARG A 76 -8.03 -6.26 5.60
C ARG A 76 -7.93 -5.87 7.07
N GLU A 77 -6.86 -6.28 7.74
CA GLU A 77 -6.62 -5.91 9.13
C GLU A 77 -6.38 -4.41 9.31
N ALA A 78 -5.68 -3.75 8.39
CA ALA A 78 -5.48 -2.30 8.43
C ALA A 78 -6.82 -1.56 8.32
N LEU A 79 -7.68 -1.98 7.40
CA LEU A 79 -9.04 -1.42 7.24
C LEU A 79 -9.89 -1.66 8.49
N ARG A 80 -9.92 -2.91 8.99
CA ARG A 80 -10.68 -3.31 10.19
C ARG A 80 -10.26 -2.54 11.44
N ARG A 81 -8.97 -2.25 11.59
CA ARG A 81 -8.41 -1.50 12.74
C ARG A 81 -8.40 0.01 12.55
N GLY A 82 -8.94 0.54 11.45
CA GLY A 82 -8.96 1.98 11.20
C GLY A 82 -7.58 2.59 10.95
N ARG A 83 -6.60 1.79 10.50
CA ARG A 83 -5.20 2.22 10.28
C ARG A 83 -5.02 2.87 8.90
N TYR A 84 -5.71 3.99 8.71
CA TYR A 84 -5.67 4.75 7.46
C TYR A 84 -5.68 6.26 7.71
N ARG A 85 -5.41 7.03 6.66
CA ARG A 85 -5.37 8.49 6.74
C ARG A 85 -6.75 9.11 6.51
N TYR A 86 -7.24 9.07 5.27
CA TYR A 86 -8.54 9.62 4.86
C TYR A 86 -9.08 8.90 3.62
N PHE A 87 -10.37 9.03 3.39
CA PHE A 87 -11.07 8.69 2.16
C PHE A 87 -11.03 9.90 1.22
N GLU A 88 -10.69 9.66 -0.03
CA GLU A 88 -10.73 10.73 -1.05
C GLU A 88 -12.17 10.89 -1.55
N GLY A 89 -12.78 12.03 -1.26
CA GLY A 89 -14.18 12.31 -1.63
C GLY A 89 -15.14 11.20 -1.16
N ASP A 90 -16.00 10.76 -2.08
CA ASP A 90 -17.04 9.75 -1.83
C ASP A 90 -16.57 8.31 -2.05
N LYS A 91 -15.28 8.07 -2.32
CA LYS A 91 -14.74 6.74 -2.63
C LYS A 91 -14.95 5.75 -1.48
N THR A 92 -15.19 4.48 -1.81
CA THR A 92 -15.49 3.43 -0.84
C THR A 92 -14.30 3.15 0.08
N TYR A 93 -13.08 3.11 -0.45
CA TYR A 93 -11.89 2.72 0.31
C TYR A 93 -10.90 3.88 0.54
N PRO A 94 -10.19 3.89 1.68
CA PRO A 94 -9.21 4.93 1.98
C PRO A 94 -7.98 4.81 1.06
N LYS A 95 -7.40 5.96 0.70
CA LYS A 95 -6.29 6.03 -0.25
C LYS A 95 -5.01 5.39 0.30
N HIS A 96 -4.74 5.68 1.57
CA HIS A 96 -3.52 5.27 2.26
C HIS A 96 -3.88 4.51 3.53
N ILE A 97 -3.32 3.31 3.67
CA ILE A 97 -3.43 2.43 4.83
C ILE A 97 -2.04 2.07 5.33
N TRP A 98 -1.93 1.60 6.56
CA TRP A 98 -0.69 1.00 7.05
C TRP A 98 -0.95 -0.21 7.93
N HIS A 99 0.02 -1.12 7.94
CA HIS A 99 0.03 -2.31 8.78
C HIS A 99 1.39 -2.44 9.46
N MET A 100 1.43 -3.18 10.57
CA MET A 100 2.67 -3.56 11.24
C MET A 100 2.60 -5.07 11.40
N ASP A 101 3.55 -5.79 10.82
CA ASP A 101 3.57 -7.24 10.87
C ASP A 101 4.05 -7.75 12.24
N ALA A 102 4.12 -9.08 12.38
CA ALA A 102 4.52 -9.72 13.63
C ALA A 102 5.97 -9.44 14.01
N ASP A 103 6.84 -9.15 13.04
CA ASP A 103 8.26 -8.86 13.22
C ASP A 103 8.50 -7.37 13.53
N GLY A 104 7.45 -6.56 13.56
CA GLY A 104 7.51 -5.12 13.85
C GLY A 104 7.84 -4.25 12.64
N GLN A 105 7.87 -4.81 11.43
CA GLN A 105 8.08 -4.04 10.20
C GLN A 105 6.77 -3.33 9.83
N PHE A 106 6.87 -2.02 9.55
CA PHE A 106 5.75 -1.23 9.05
C PHE A 106 5.60 -1.39 7.53
N TRP A 107 4.35 -1.43 7.09
CA TRP A 107 3.98 -1.59 5.70
C TRP A 107 3.02 -0.48 5.30
N PHE A 108 3.33 0.20 4.20
CA PHE A 108 2.43 1.15 3.56
C PHE A 108 1.53 0.42 2.57
N GLY A 109 0.25 0.80 2.52
CA GLY A 109 -0.66 0.39 1.47
C GLY A 109 -1.25 1.61 0.73
N PHE A 110 -1.19 1.57 -0.59
CA PHE A 110 -1.75 2.54 -1.51
C PHE A 110 -2.88 1.90 -2.31
N ALA A 111 -4.07 2.48 -2.25
CA ALA A 111 -5.21 2.04 -3.05
C ALA A 111 -4.99 2.39 -4.53
N VAL A 112 -4.83 1.37 -5.38
CA VAL A 112 -4.80 1.54 -6.84
C VAL A 112 -6.20 1.72 -7.41
N ASN A 113 -7.20 1.07 -6.81
CA ASN A 113 -8.61 1.31 -7.08
C ASN A 113 -9.39 1.41 -5.76
N GLN A 114 -9.86 2.61 -5.44
CA GLN A 114 -10.61 2.90 -4.21
C GLN A 114 -12.09 2.56 -4.28
N GLU A 115 -12.59 2.07 -5.41
CA GLU A 115 -13.95 1.54 -5.52
C GLU A 115 -13.95 0.03 -5.32
N GLN A 116 -12.90 -0.65 -5.79
CA GLN A 116 -12.75 -2.11 -5.69
C GLN A 116 -11.92 -2.56 -4.48
N GLY A 117 -11.31 -1.64 -3.73
CA GLY A 117 -10.50 -1.99 -2.56
C GLY A 117 -9.22 -2.73 -2.90
N THR A 118 -8.60 -2.42 -4.05
CA THR A 118 -7.34 -3.05 -4.45
C THR A 118 -6.16 -2.18 -4.06
N TYR A 119 -5.17 -2.81 -3.43
CA TYR A 119 -4.01 -2.15 -2.86
C TYR A 119 -2.70 -2.68 -3.41
N LYS A 120 -1.74 -1.76 -3.56
CA LYS A 120 -0.30 -2.06 -3.60
C LYS A 120 0.35 -1.57 -2.33
N GLY A 121 1.58 -1.97 -2.03
CA GLY A 121 2.19 -1.65 -0.76
C GLY A 121 3.68 -1.97 -0.74
N TRP A 122 4.39 -1.47 0.24
CA TRP A 122 5.84 -1.63 0.40
C TRP A 122 6.23 -1.41 1.87
N PRO A 123 7.37 -1.95 2.33
CA PRO A 123 7.82 -1.69 3.69
C PRO A 123 8.26 -0.22 3.84
N ILE A 124 7.96 0.35 5.00
CA ILE A 124 8.33 1.71 5.39
C ILE A 124 8.97 1.70 6.78
N SER A 125 9.78 2.70 7.07
CA SER A 125 10.29 2.97 8.41
C SER A 125 9.22 3.57 9.31
N GLU A 126 9.46 3.56 10.63
CA GLU A 126 8.60 4.25 11.58
C GLU A 126 8.53 5.77 11.31
N ALA A 127 9.65 6.37 10.89
CA ALA A 127 9.71 7.79 10.54
C ALA A 127 8.79 8.13 9.35
N GLU A 128 8.83 7.32 8.30
CA GLU A 128 7.93 7.46 7.14
C GLU A 128 6.47 7.22 7.52
N LYS A 129 6.21 6.25 8.42
CA LYS A 129 4.86 6.03 8.96
C LYS A 129 4.35 7.27 9.72
N ARG A 130 5.20 7.90 10.54
CA ARG A 130 4.86 9.13 11.26
C ARG A 130 4.56 10.26 10.28
N GLU A 131 5.43 10.49 9.30
CA GLU A 131 5.23 11.53 8.28
C GLU A 131 3.93 11.34 7.47
N ALA A 132 3.58 10.10 7.15
CA ALA A 132 2.43 9.81 6.32
C ALA A 132 1.09 9.78 7.08
N PHE A 133 1.08 9.40 8.36
CA PHE A 133 -0.16 9.08 9.09
C PHE A 133 -0.38 9.80 10.43
N ASP A 134 0.66 10.38 11.04
CA ASP A 134 0.57 11.16 12.29
C ASP A 134 0.45 12.66 12.02
#